data_AF-A0A953AP05-F1
#
_entry.id   AF-A0A953AP05-F1
#
_cell.length_a   1.000
_cell.length_b   1.000
_cell.length_c   1.000
_cell.angle_alpha   90.00
_cell.angle_beta   90.00
_cell.angle_gamma   90.00
#
_symmetry.space_group_name_H-M   'P 1'
#
loop_
_entity.id
_entity.type
_entity.pdbx_description
1 polymer ?
#
loop_
_entity_poly.entity_id
_entity_poly.type
_entity_poly.pdbx_seq_one_letter_code
_entity_poly.pdbx_strand_id
1 'polypeptide(L)' 'LLGGRLTLHGYTGFDLLSYYQEGRAQDQNYTLDLGPEYQFTPWLVGAGGYVLSYRASGLGAIASYTRHEGYVRLTLQY' A
#
# COMPACT_ATOMS: atom_id res chain seq x y z
N LEU A 1 31.43 0.35 -6.93
CA LEU A 1 30.04 0.73 -7.21
C LEU A 1 29.20 -0.52 -7.08
N LEU A 2 28.25 -0.54 -6.16
CA LEU A 2 27.47 -1.73 -5.79
C LEU A 2 26.75 -2.24 -7.05
N GLY A 3 27.14 -3.41 -7.57
CA GLY A 3 26.69 -3.95 -8.86
C GLY A 3 25.22 -4.40 -8.91
N GLY A 4 24.41 -3.99 -7.95
CA GLY A 4 22.98 -4.27 -7.86
C GLY A 4 22.11 -3.26 -8.63
N ARG A 5 20.81 -3.53 -8.68
CA ARG A 5 19.80 -2.68 -9.34
C ARG A 5 18.92 -1.99 -8.32
N LEU A 6 18.91 -0.66 -8.33
CA LEU A 6 17.93 0.14 -7.61
C LEU A 6 16.71 0.38 -8.51
N THR A 7 15.53 0.09 -8.00
CA THR A 7 14.24 0.32 -8.66
C THR A 7 13.36 1.14 -7.72
N LEU A 8 12.45 1.94 -8.26
CA LEU A 8 11.40 2.59 -7.49
C LEU A 8 10.07 1.94 -7.88
N HIS A 9 9.28 1.58 -6.89
CA HIS A 9 7.90 1.16 -7.11
C HIS A 9 6.94 2.27 -6.67
N GLY A 10 5.80 2.31 -7.35
CA GLY A 10 4.69 3.19 -7.04
C GLY A 10 3.42 2.49 -7.46
N TYR A 11 2.45 2.41 -6.55
CA TYR A 11 1.14 1.84 -6.81
C TYR A 11 0.07 2.73 -6.20
N THR A 12 -1.07 2.85 -6.88
CA THR A 12 -2.26 3.47 -6.31
C THR A 12 -3.46 2.59 -6.55
N GLY A 13 -4.35 2.55 -5.55
CA GLY A 13 -5.59 1.81 -5.59
C GLY A 13 -6.76 2.71 -5.23
N PHE A 14 -7.91 2.42 -5.83
CA PHE A 14 -9.17 3.04 -5.49
C PHE A 14 -10.25 1.96 -5.44
N ASP A 15 -10.89 1.82 -4.29
CA ASP A 15 -11.94 0.83 -4.06
C ASP A 15 -13.24 1.52 -3.67
N LEU A 16 -14.33 1.05 -4.27
CA LEU A 16 -15.70 1.41 -3.91
C LEU A 16 -16.40 0.19 -3.34
N LEU A 17 -16.69 0.21 -2.04
CA LEU A 17 -17.43 -0.85 -1.37
C LEU A 17 -18.85 -0.38 -1.09
N SER A 18 -19.83 -1.22 -1.39
CA SER A 18 -21.24 -0.95 -1.09
C SER A 18 -21.80 -2.10 -0.26
N TYR A 19 -22.51 -1.77 0.82
CA TYR A 19 -23.07 -2.75 1.73
C TYR A 19 -24.60 -2.79 1.61
N TYR A 20 -25.17 -3.99 1.66
CA TYR A 20 -26.63 -4.20 1.78
C TYR A 20 -27.05 -3.98 3.24
N GLN A 21 -27.00 -2.73 3.71
CA GLN A 21 -27.56 -2.33 5.01
C GLN A 21 -28.62 -1.26 4.79
N GLU A 22 -29.64 -1.18 5.65
CA GLU A 22 -30.72 -0.18 5.55
C GLU A 22 -30.13 1.23 5.59
N GLY A 23 -30.18 1.93 4.44
CA GLY A 23 -29.41 3.14 4.19
C GLY A 23 -28.07 2.81 3.54
N ARG A 24 -27.96 3.06 2.24
CA ARG A 24 -26.77 2.80 1.38
C ARG A 24 -25.47 3.30 2.03
N ALA A 25 -24.84 2.46 2.84
CA ALA A 25 -23.49 2.70 3.32
C ALA A 25 -22.54 2.35 2.16
N GLN A 26 -21.89 3.37 1.63
CA GLN A 26 -20.84 3.24 0.63
C GLN A 26 -19.52 3.70 1.24
N ASP A 27 -18.48 2.93 1.01
CA ASP A 27 -17.14 3.21 1.44
C ASP A 27 -16.26 3.47 0.22
N GLN A 28 -15.41 4.47 0.34
CA GLN A 28 -14.38 4.81 -0.62
C GLN A 28 -13.03 4.62 0.05
N ASN A 29 -12.17 3.82 -0.54
CA ASN A 29 -10.80 3.63 -0.07
C ASN A 29 -9.83 4.06 -1.17
N TYR A 30 -8.85 4.86 -0.79
CA TYR A 30 -7.75 5.28 -1.64
C TYR A 30 -6.45 4.80 -1.00
N THR A 31 -5.59 4.18 -1.78
CA THR A 31 -4.29 3.73 -1.32
C THR A 31 -3.21 4.25 -2.26
N LEU A 32 -2.09 4.68 -1.69
CA LEU A 32 -0.87 5.06 -2.38
C LEU A 32 0.29 4.35 -1.69
N ASP A 33 1.03 3.55 -2.44
CA ASP A 33 2.26 2.89 -2.00
C ASP A 33 3.42 3.39 -2.87
N LEU A 34 4.53 3.71 -2.24
CA LEU A 34 5.75 4.13 -2.90
C LEU A 34 6.97 3.72 -2.09
N GLY A 35 8.03 3.34 -2.79
CA GLY A 35 9.28 2.99 -2.13
C GLY A 35 10.41 2.57 -3.06
N PRO A 36 11.66 2.55 -2.56
CA PRO A 36 12.78 1.92 -3.23
C PRO A 36 12.85 0.41 -3.01
N GLU A 37 13.28 -0.29 -4.06
CA GLU A 37 13.69 -1.68 -4.03
C GLU A 37 15.12 -1.82 -4.52
N TYR A 38 15.96 -2.54 -3.80
CA TYR A 38 17.34 -2.79 -4.15
C TYR A 38 17.60 -4.30 -4.26
N GLN A 39 18.05 -4.71 -5.45
CA GLN A 39 18.51 -6.07 -5.70
C GLN A 39 19.99 -6.18 -5.33
N PHE A 40 20.27 -6.81 -4.19
CA PHE A 40 21.63 -7.02 -3.68
C PHE A 40 22.33 -8.16 -4.43
N THR A 41 21.61 -9.26 -4.66
CA THR A 41 22.07 -10.43 -5.41
C THR A 41 20.95 -10.95 -6.31
N PRO A 42 21.22 -11.87 -7.25
CA PRO A 42 20.17 -12.52 -8.03
C PRO A 42 19.13 -13.26 -7.18
N TRP A 43 19.42 -13.60 -5.92
CA TRP A 43 18.52 -14.32 -5.02
C TRP A 43 17.98 -13.47 -3.86
N LEU A 44 18.45 -12.23 -3.69
CA LEU A 44 18.08 -11.34 -2.58
C LEU A 44 17.71 -9.93 -3.05
N VAL A 45 16.48 -9.54 -2.74
CA VAL A 45 15.96 -8.18 -2.92
C VAL A 45 15.51 -7.65 -1.57
N GLY A 46 15.89 -6.41 -1.25
CA GLY A 46 15.34 -5.68 -0.11
C GLY A 46 14.59 -4.45 -0.59
N ALA A 47 13.50 -4.11 0.09
CA ALA A 47 12.68 -2.96 -0.22
C ALA A 47 12.30 -2.23 1.07
N GLY A 48 12.18 -0.91 0.97
CA GLY A 48 11.56 -0.08 1.99
C GLY A 48 10.45 0.72 1.33
N GLY A 49 9.31 0.86 1.99
CA GLY A 49 8.18 1.54 1.39
C GLY A 49 7.29 2.23 2.40
N TYR A 50 6.39 3.03 1.86
CA TYR A 50 5.43 3.78 2.63
C TYR A 50 4.07 3.72 1.95
N VAL A 51 3.08 3.29 2.72
CA VAL A 51 1.69 3.19 2.31
C VAL A 51 0.88 4.25 3.02
N LEU A 52 0.24 5.11 2.22
CA LEU A 52 -0.81 6.02 2.67
C LEU A 52 -2.15 5.42 2.26
N SER A 53 -3.05 5.22 3.21
CA SER A 53 -4.41 4.78 2.94
C SER A 53 -5.42 5.73 3.55
N TYR A 54 -6.43 6.11 2.77
CA TYR A 54 -7.52 6.97 3.18
C TYR A 54 -8.84 6.25 2.91
N ARG A 55 -9.64 6.05 3.96
CA ARG A 55 -10.99 5.51 3.85
C ARG A 55 -12.01 6.53 4.32
N ALA A 56 -12.95 6.85 3.45
CA ALA A 56 -14.19 7.56 3.80
C ALA A 56 -15.33 6.53 3.83
N SER A 57 -15.95 6.35 5.00
CA SER A 57 -17.02 5.37 5.18
C SER A 57 -18.38 6.03 5.37
N GLY A 58 -19.40 5.46 4.72
CA GLY A 58 -20.81 5.82 4.94
C GLY A 58 -21.32 5.47 6.34
N LEU A 59 -20.60 4.60 7.07
CA LEU A 59 -20.86 4.28 8.48
C LEU A 59 -20.33 5.37 9.44
N GLY A 60 -19.73 6.44 8.91
CA GLY A 60 -19.30 7.62 9.66
C GLY A 60 -17.83 7.57 10.11
N ALA A 61 -17.51 8.45 11.05
CA ALA A 61 -16.12 8.70 11.48
C ALA A 61 -15.43 7.50 12.13
N ILE A 62 -16.20 6.57 12.72
CA ILE A 62 -15.66 5.36 13.39
C ILE A 62 -14.99 4.42 12.38
N ALA A 63 -15.52 4.35 11.15
CA ALA A 63 -15.02 3.49 10.08
C ALA A 63 -14.18 4.25 9.05
N SER A 64 -14.03 5.56 9.21
CA SER A 64 -13.19 6.41 8.36
C SER A 64 -11.80 6.56 8.97
N TYR A 65 -10.76 6.51 8.15
CA TYR A 65 -9.38 6.64 8.65
C TYR A 65 -8.44 7.23 7.61
N THR A 66 -7.34 7.79 8.13
CA THR A 66 -6.10 8.00 7.37
C THR A 66 -5.01 7.20 8.06
N ARG A 67 -4.40 6.26 7.34
CA ARG A 67 -3.33 5.40 7.85
C ARG A 67 -2.04 5.70 7.10
N HIS A 68 -0.98 5.82 7.89
CA HIS A 68 0.40 6.02 7.45
C HIS A 68 1.21 4.80 7.90
N GLU A 69 1.64 3.97 6.97
CA GLU A 69 2.31 2.71 7.29
C GLU A 69 3.64 2.59 6.54
N GLY A 70 4.74 2.62 7.28
CA GLY A 70 6.07 2.32 6.74
C GLY A 70 6.37 0.84 6.86
N TYR A 71 7.02 0.26 5.86
CA TYR A 71 7.40 -1.15 5.87
C TYR A 71 8.80 -1.39 5.32
N VAL A 72 9.34 -2.54 5.69
CA VAL A 72 10.55 -3.13 5.10
C VAL A 72 10.18 -4.52 4.62
N ARG A 73 10.60 -4.87 3.40
CA ARG A 73 10.36 -6.19 2.79
C ARG A 73 11.69 -6.80 2.36
N LEU A 74 11.87 -8.08 2.66
CA LEU A 74 12.95 -8.91 2.14
C LEU A 74 12.34 -10.01 1.28
N THR A 75 12.90 -10.21 0.09
CA THR A 75 12.44 -11.22 -0.87
C THR A 75 13.61 -12.10 -1.25
N LEU A 76 13.42 -13.40 -1.04
CA LEU A 76 14.35 -14.45 -1.43
C LEU A 76 13.76 -15.18 -2.63
N GLN A 77 14.54 -15.30 -3.70
CA GLN A 77 14.18 -16.05 -4.91
C GLN A 77 15.21 -17.15 -5.14
N TYR A 78 14.75 -18.36 -5.43
CA TYR A 78 15.57 -19.55 -5.62
C TYR A 78 15.39 -20.13 -7.03
#